data_AF-A0A317F6V2-F1
#
_entry.id   AF-A0A317F6V2-F1
#
_cell.length_a   1.000
_cell.length_b   1.000
_cell.length_c   1.000
_cell.angle_alpha   90.00
_cell.angle_beta   90.00
_cell.angle_gamma   90.00
#
_symmetry.space_group_name_H-M   'P 1'
#
loop_
_entity.id
_entity.type
_entity.pdbx_description
1 polymer ?
#
loop_
_entity_poly.entity_id
_entity_poly.type
_entity_poly.pdbx_seq_one_letter_code
_entity_poly.pdbx_strand_id
1 'polypeptide(L)'
;MAARQRAAMRPLDAALVRLQTMAARGGQPNRMAREVELIVGEWLGEAGADPDEVRTRLDELHEQLASGVVDAEEQVSYVDPDEAAAVKQAGITLAALVATRDAVQRARDTL
;
A
#
# COMPACT_ATOMS: atom_id res chain seq x y z
N MET A 1 7.35 -2.49 24.47
CA MET A 1 5.88 -2.71 24.43
C MET A 1 5.32 -2.68 23.00
N ALA A 2 5.67 -1.70 22.15
CA ALA A 2 5.15 -1.60 20.77
C ALA A 2 5.50 -2.80 19.84
N ALA A 3 6.68 -3.42 19.99
CA ALA A 3 7.08 -4.57 19.17
C ALA A 3 6.22 -5.83 19.42
N ARG A 4 5.71 -6.01 20.65
CA ARG A 4 4.82 -7.14 20.99
C ARG A 4 3.38 -6.93 20.53
N GLN A 5 2.93 -5.67 20.44
CA GLN A 5 1.57 -5.35 20.03
C GLN A 5 1.36 -5.51 18.52
N ARG A 6 2.43 -5.33 17.71
CA ARG A 6 2.42 -5.69 16.28
C ARG A 6 2.29 -7.20 16.05
N ALA A 7 2.73 -8.05 16.98
CA ALA A 7 2.65 -9.51 16.85
C ALA A 7 1.22 -10.07 16.97
N ALA A 8 0.22 -9.26 17.36
CA ALA A 8 -1.18 -9.67 17.42
C ALA A 8 -1.98 -9.32 16.14
N MET A 9 -1.40 -8.56 15.22
CA MET A 9 -2.05 -8.14 13.98
C MET A 9 -1.70 -9.14 12.87
N ARG A 10 -2.65 -9.49 12.00
CA ARG A 10 -2.33 -10.33 10.83
C ARG A 10 -1.29 -9.59 9.96
N PRO A 11 -0.36 -10.30 9.31
CA PRO A 11 0.68 -9.66 8.49
C PRO A 11 0.13 -8.70 7.43
N LEU A 12 -1.01 -9.06 6.81
CA LEU A 12 -1.73 -8.21 5.87
C LEU A 12 -2.20 -6.89 6.51
N ASP A 13 -2.90 -6.97 7.64
CA ASP A 13 -3.41 -5.79 8.36
C ASP A 13 -2.27 -4.85 8.77
N ALA A 14 -1.14 -5.42 9.21
CA ALA A 14 0.06 -4.65 9.55
C ALA A 14 0.66 -3.94 8.33
N ALA A 15 0.71 -4.60 7.17
CA ALA A 15 1.18 -4.02 5.92
C ALA A 15 0.28 -2.86 5.47
N LEU A 16 -1.04 -3.03 5.52
CA LEU A 16 -2.02 -1.99 5.16
C LEU A 16 -1.85 -0.75 6.02
N VAL A 17 -1.79 -0.90 7.35
CA VAL A 17 -1.59 0.22 8.28
C VAL A 17 -0.27 0.94 7.99
N ARG A 18 0.79 0.20 7.70
CA ARG A 18 2.12 0.74 7.37
C ARG A 18 2.07 1.58 6.09
N LEU A 19 1.47 1.06 5.02
CA LEU A 19 1.32 1.74 3.74
C LEU A 19 0.40 2.97 3.84
N GLN A 20 -0.75 2.85 4.49
CA GLN A 20 -1.68 3.96 4.73
C GLN A 20 -1.01 5.10 5.52
N THR A 21 -0.24 4.76 6.56
CA THR A 21 0.50 5.76 7.34
C THR A 21 1.52 6.50 6.48
N MET A 22 2.19 5.81 5.56
CA MET A 22 3.15 6.44 4.64
C MET A 22 2.44 7.34 3.62
N ALA A 23 1.35 6.88 3.02
CA ALA A 23 0.57 7.67 2.07
C ALA A 23 0.01 8.94 2.72
N ALA A 24 -0.58 8.84 3.91
CA ALA A 24 -1.12 9.97 4.66
C ALA A 24 -0.07 11.04 5.02
N ARG A 25 1.21 10.68 5.05
CA ARG A 25 2.34 11.59 5.30
C ARG A 25 2.95 12.16 4.01
N GLY A 26 2.29 11.99 2.86
CA GLY A 26 2.82 12.42 1.57
C GLY A 26 3.94 11.52 1.06
N GLY A 27 3.82 10.21 1.27
CA GLY A 27 4.77 9.22 0.79
C GLY A 27 5.01 9.35 -0.73
N GLN A 28 6.27 9.52 -1.12
CA GLN A 28 6.64 9.62 -2.53
C GLN A 28 6.39 8.27 -3.25
N PRO A 29 5.91 8.25 -4.51
CA PRO A 29 5.61 7.03 -5.26
C PRO A 29 6.72 5.96 -5.22
N ASN A 30 7.97 6.37 -5.47
CA ASN A 30 9.12 5.45 -5.44
C ASN A 30 9.38 4.85 -4.05
N ARG A 31 9.14 5.65 -2.99
CA ARG A 31 9.28 5.19 -1.61
C ARG A 31 8.17 4.21 -1.24
N MET A 32 6.96 4.45 -1.72
CA MET A 32 5.83 3.54 -1.53
C MET A 32 6.09 2.19 -2.22
N ALA A 33 6.52 2.22 -3.48
CA ALA A 33 6.85 1.00 -4.22
C ALA A 33 7.98 0.20 -3.53
N ARG A 34 9.02 0.89 -3.05
CA ARG A 34 10.10 0.23 -2.31
C ARG A 34 9.62 -0.39 -1.01
N GLU A 35 8.66 0.22 -0.33
CA GLU A 35 8.10 -0.34 0.90
C GLU A 35 7.34 -1.65 0.63
N VAL A 36 6.64 -1.74 -0.49
CA VAL A 36 5.98 -2.98 -0.91
C VAL A 36 7.01 -4.10 -1.11
N GLU A 37 8.13 -3.82 -1.79
CA GLU A 37 9.21 -4.80 -1.97
C GLU A 37 9.77 -5.30 -0.63
N LEU A 38 9.89 -4.40 0.37
CA LEU A 38 10.34 -4.77 1.71
C LEU A 38 9.31 -5.64 2.43
N ILE A 39 8.02 -5.30 2.36
CA ILE A 39 6.93 -6.10 2.97
C ILE A 39 6.89 -7.50 2.35
N VAL A 40 6.98 -7.61 1.02
CA VAL A 40 7.01 -8.90 0.32
C VAL A 40 8.24 -9.71 0.76
N GLY A 41 9.42 -9.08 0.83
CA GLY A 41 10.63 -9.72 1.32
C GLY A 41 10.54 -10.17 2.77
N GLU A 42 9.87 -9.40 3.63
CA GLU A 42 9.58 -9.77 5.02
C GLU A 42 8.71 -11.03 5.07
N TRP A 43 7.62 -11.09 4.30
CA TRP A 43 6.72 -12.26 4.25
C TRP A 43 7.40 -13.51 3.72
N LEU A 44 8.18 -13.39 2.64
CA LEU A 44 8.95 -14.52 2.09
C LEU A 44 10.08 -14.99 3.02
N GLY A 45 10.58 -14.10 3.87
CA GLY A 45 11.61 -14.40 4.86
C GLY A 45 11.08 -15.02 6.16
N GLU A 46 9.76 -15.11 6.35
CA GLU A 46 9.17 -15.76 7.53
C GLU A 46 9.53 -17.25 7.56
N ALA A 47 9.90 -17.76 8.74
CA ALA A 47 10.28 -19.16 8.89
C ALA A 47 9.07 -20.07 8.59
N GLY A 48 9.20 -20.90 7.56
CA GLY A 48 8.11 -21.77 7.09
C GLY A 48 7.08 -21.06 6.20
N ALA A 49 7.41 -19.90 5.64
CA ALA A 49 6.56 -19.23 4.67
C ALA A 49 6.27 -20.13 3.45
N ASP A 50 5.00 -20.35 3.19
CA ASP A 50 4.52 -20.97 1.95
C ASP A 50 4.35 -19.87 0.88
N PRO A 51 5.02 -19.97 -0.28
CA PRO A 51 4.83 -19.05 -1.39
C PRO A 51 3.36 -18.88 -1.80
N ASP A 52 2.54 -19.93 -1.72
CA ASP A 52 1.12 -19.86 -2.08
C ASP A 52 0.31 -19.03 -1.07
N GLU A 53 0.67 -19.08 0.23
CA GLU A 53 0.09 -18.20 1.25
C GLU A 53 0.52 -16.75 1.04
N VAL A 54 1.78 -16.51 0.67
CA VAL A 54 2.27 -15.15 0.37
C VAL A 54 1.56 -14.59 -0.86
N ARG A 55 1.35 -15.40 -1.91
CA ARG A 55 0.57 -15.00 -3.08
C ARG A 55 -0.86 -14.63 -2.70
N THR A 56 -1.51 -15.44 -1.86
CA THR A 56 -2.86 -15.16 -1.34
C THR A 56 -2.90 -13.82 -0.58
N ARG A 57 -1.90 -13.54 0.28
CA ARG A 57 -1.80 -12.25 0.98
C ARG A 57 -1.60 -11.08 0.02
N LEU A 58 -0.85 -11.27 -1.06
CA LEU A 58 -0.66 -10.23 -2.08
C LEU A 58 -1.90 -9.99 -2.93
N ASP A 59 -2.69 -11.03 -3.21
CA ASP A 59 -3.99 -10.91 -3.86
C ASP A 59 -4.92 -10.04 -2.99
N GLU A 60 -5.07 -10.39 -1.71
CA GLU A 60 -5.89 -9.61 -0.76
C GLU A 60 -5.38 -8.16 -0.62
N LEU A 61 -4.05 -7.96 -0.55
CA LEU A 61 -3.46 -6.62 -0.47
C LEU A 61 -3.75 -5.81 -1.74
N HIS A 62 -3.64 -6.43 -2.92
CA HIS A 62 -3.96 -5.76 -4.17
C HIS A 62 -5.42 -5.35 -4.21
N GLU A 63 -6.35 -6.24 -3.87
CA GLU A 63 -7.78 -5.94 -3.92
C GLU A 63 -8.13 -4.72 -3.05
N GLN A 64 -7.60 -4.66 -1.84
CA GLN A 64 -7.81 -3.52 -0.95
C GLN A 64 -7.19 -2.22 -1.48
N LEU A 65 -5.98 -2.28 -2.04
CA LEU A 65 -5.34 -1.12 -2.64
C LEU A 65 -6.06 -0.65 -3.91
N ALA A 66 -6.58 -1.58 -4.72
CA ALA A 66 -7.35 -1.25 -5.92
C ALA A 66 -8.64 -0.50 -5.55
N SER A 67 -9.37 -0.97 -4.54
CA SER A 67 -10.53 -0.25 -3.99
C SER A 67 -10.12 1.15 -3.50
N GLY A 68 -9.06 1.24 -2.69
CA GLY A 68 -8.62 2.53 -2.16
C GLY A 68 -8.10 3.51 -3.22
N VAL A 69 -7.56 3.03 -4.34
CA VAL A 69 -7.20 3.87 -5.49
C VAL A 69 -8.46 4.43 -6.16
N VAL A 70 -9.49 3.60 -6.39
CA VAL A 70 -10.77 4.08 -6.96
C VAL A 70 -11.40 5.15 -6.06
N ASP A 71 -11.42 4.91 -4.74
CA ASP A 71 -11.94 5.90 -3.79
C ASP A 71 -11.13 7.21 -3.81
N ALA A 72 -9.81 7.13 -3.96
CA ALA A 72 -8.95 8.31 -4.05
C ALA A 72 -9.10 9.06 -5.38
N GLU A 73 -9.29 8.34 -6.50
CA GLU A 73 -9.61 8.94 -7.80
C GLU A 73 -10.93 9.70 -7.73
N GLU A 74 -11.94 9.11 -7.09
CA GLU A 74 -13.23 9.76 -6.87
C GLU A 74 -13.07 11.01 -5.99
N GLN A 75 -12.34 10.93 -4.88
CA GLN A 75 -12.06 12.08 -4.02
C GLN A 75 -11.35 13.22 -4.75
N VAL A 76 -10.35 12.91 -5.59
CA VAL A 76 -9.65 13.91 -6.41
C VAL A 76 -10.63 14.61 -7.36
N SER A 77 -11.60 13.89 -7.91
CA SER A 77 -12.61 14.47 -8.83
C SER A 77 -13.54 15.49 -8.16
N TYR A 78 -13.70 15.41 -6.83
CA TYR A 78 -14.50 16.35 -6.05
C TYR A 78 -13.71 17.57 -5.54
N VAL A 79 -12.39 17.62 -5.74
CA VAL A 79 -11.58 18.76 -5.33
C VAL A 79 -11.84 19.95 -6.25
N ASP A 80 -12.08 21.13 -5.67
CA ASP A 80 -12.22 22.37 -6.43
C ASP A 80 -10.93 22.65 -7.24
N PRO A 81 -11.00 22.76 -8.57
CA PRO A 81 -9.82 23.01 -9.40
C PRO A 81 -9.13 24.35 -9.10
N ASP A 82 -9.83 25.32 -8.51
CA ASP A 82 -9.26 26.62 -8.14
C ASP A 82 -8.43 26.54 -6.84
N GLU A 83 -8.58 25.48 -6.05
CA GLU A 83 -7.79 25.21 -4.86
C GLU A 83 -6.48 24.48 -5.19
N ALA A 84 -5.53 25.17 -5.81
CA ALA A 84 -4.27 24.60 -6.30
C ALA A 84 -3.50 23.75 -5.25
N ALA A 85 -3.55 24.13 -3.96
CA ALA A 85 -2.92 23.36 -2.90
C ALA A 85 -3.64 22.04 -2.62
N ALA A 86 -4.98 22.02 -2.63
CA ALA A 86 -5.79 20.83 -2.42
C ALA A 86 -5.64 19.86 -3.60
N VAL A 87 -5.71 20.36 -4.83
CA VAL A 87 -5.50 19.57 -6.06
C VAL A 87 -4.13 18.89 -6.03
N LYS A 88 -3.08 19.66 -5.70
CA LYS A 88 -1.72 19.13 -5.60
C LYS A 88 -1.62 18.04 -4.53
N GLN A 89 -2.17 18.26 -3.34
CA GLN A 89 -2.08 17.29 -2.26
C GLN A 89 -2.86 16.00 -2.59
N ALA A 90 -4.06 16.13 -3.14
CA ALA A 90 -4.88 14.99 -3.55
C ALA A 90 -4.18 14.19 -4.67
N GLY A 91 -3.59 14.86 -5.66
CA GLY A 91 -2.81 14.23 -6.72
C GLY A 91 -1.55 13.50 -6.21
N ILE A 92 -0.85 14.06 -5.22
CA ILE A 92 0.30 13.38 -4.58
C ILE A 92 -0.14 12.10 -3.88
N THR A 93 -1.24 12.17 -3.11
CA THR A 93 -1.78 10.99 -2.40
C THR A 93 -2.23 9.92 -3.39
N LEU A 94 -2.95 10.30 -4.46
CA LEU A 94 -3.37 9.35 -5.49
C LEU A 94 -2.18 8.69 -6.17
N ALA A 95 -1.16 9.46 -6.58
CA ALA A 95 0.05 8.92 -7.18
C ALA A 95 0.78 7.93 -6.26
N ALA A 96 0.79 8.19 -4.95
CA ALA A 96 1.36 7.30 -3.95
C ALA A 96 0.59 5.96 -3.86
N LEU A 97 -0.75 6.01 -3.83
CA LEU A 97 -1.60 4.83 -3.78
C LEU A 97 -1.49 3.99 -5.07
N VAL A 98 -1.52 4.64 -6.23
CA VAL A 98 -1.33 3.99 -7.54
C VAL A 98 0.02 3.26 -7.59
N ALA A 99 1.11 3.93 -7.21
CA ALA A 99 2.43 3.31 -7.20
C ALA A 99 2.54 2.12 -6.24
N THR A 100 1.79 2.16 -5.13
CA THR A 100 1.71 1.06 -4.17
C THR A 100 1.00 -0.14 -4.79
N ARG A 101 -0.20 0.05 -5.36
CA ARG A 101 -0.96 -0.99 -6.06
C ARG A 101 -0.12 -1.62 -7.17
N ASP A 102 0.51 -0.80 -8.00
CA ASP A 102 1.31 -1.28 -9.14
C ASP A 102 2.57 -2.03 -8.69
N ALA A 103 3.14 -1.68 -7.53
CA ALA A 103 4.23 -2.46 -6.93
C ALA A 103 3.76 -3.82 -6.41
N VAL A 104 2.56 -3.87 -5.81
CA VAL A 104 1.96 -5.14 -5.36
C VAL A 104 1.64 -6.03 -6.57
N GLN A 105 1.05 -5.46 -7.62
CA GLN A 105 0.78 -6.19 -8.87
C GLN A 105 2.07 -6.78 -9.46
N ARG A 106 3.15 -5.98 -9.55
CA ARG A 106 4.44 -6.49 -10.01
C ARG A 106 4.98 -7.62 -9.12
N ALA A 107 4.84 -7.51 -7.80
CA ALA A 107 5.26 -8.57 -6.89
C ALA A 107 4.46 -9.87 -7.08
N ARG A 108 3.14 -9.78 -7.31
CA ARG A 108 2.27 -10.92 -7.64
C ARG A 108 2.70 -11.60 -8.93
N ASP A 109 3.01 -10.82 -9.96
CA ASP A 109 3.40 -11.35 -11.28
C ASP A 109 4.77 -12.04 -11.24
N THR A 110 5.58 -11.79 -10.21
CA THR A 110 6.93 -12.37 -10.04
C THR A 110 7.00 -13.58 -9.10
N LEU A 111 5.92 -13.88 -8.38
CA LEU A 111 5.83 -14.97 -7.39
C LEU A 111 5.18 -16.21 -8.01
#